data_AF-A0A359M1T1-F1
#
_entry.id   AF-A0A359M1T1-F1
#
_cell.length_a   1.000
_cell.length_b   1.000
_cell.length_c   1.000
_cell.angle_alpha   90.00
_cell.angle_beta   90.00
_cell.angle_gamma   90.00
#
_symmetry.space_group_name_H-M   'P 1'
#
loop_
_entity.id
_entity.type
_entity.pdbx_description
1 polymer ?
#
loop_
_entity_poly.entity_id
_entity_poly.type
_entity_poly.pdbx_seq_one_letter_code
_entity_poly.pdbx_strand_id
1 'polypeptide(L)'
;MNTAPTAIRHPQFSGLVHFQREFRPPGDEASTAHTVALMAQYVREDSRSPLVRRAALAATHGRPTPREQLDGVFRWVKARVRFQLDEITAAGVADDPASAELLIRPVDLLTMPVPAGDCDDFAMLSAALLRSLGFETRFRTVAASASAPDSYSHVYTLARANGEWVALDCSHGPHLGWEVPPAGKTKTWSVDTMHESGGLGAIDWGSILKSGIDAGATIAKSRWGQPPAGTYQQDGDRILYRAPEGSNQLAFPGIGVNVGPGGGGSALLLLGGAALLVLLIVLKGQR
;
A
#
# COMPACT_ATOMS: atom_id res chain seq x y z
N MET A 1 -13.23 -13.69 -8.64
CA MET A 1 -13.27 -12.55 -9.60
C MET A 1 -13.40 -11.29 -8.79
N ASN A 2 -12.49 -10.32 -8.95
CA ASN A 2 -12.64 -9.02 -8.29
C ASN A 2 -13.78 -8.26 -8.97
N THR A 3 -14.66 -7.68 -8.15
CA THR A 3 -15.80 -6.92 -8.65
C THR A 3 -15.40 -5.47 -8.87
N ALA A 4 -16.05 -4.81 -9.84
CA ALA A 4 -15.87 -3.37 -10.01
C ALA A 4 -16.32 -2.62 -8.74
N PRO A 5 -15.65 -1.51 -8.36
CA PRO A 5 -16.05 -0.71 -7.21
C PRO A 5 -17.53 -0.35 -7.31
N THR A 6 -18.31 -0.74 -6.31
CA THR A 6 -19.76 -0.51 -6.24
C THR A 6 -20.03 0.52 -5.14
N ALA A 7 -21.00 1.40 -5.37
CA ALA A 7 -21.39 2.43 -4.40
C ALA A 7 -22.76 2.10 -3.78
N ILE A 8 -22.86 2.11 -2.45
CA ILE A 8 -24.13 1.92 -1.74
C ILE A 8 -24.29 2.96 -0.62
N ARG A 9 -25.53 3.17 -0.15
CA ARG A 9 -25.76 3.82 1.14
C ARG A 9 -25.76 2.76 2.22
N HIS A 10 -24.70 2.75 3.04
CA HIS A 10 -24.59 1.82 4.16
C HIS A 10 -24.99 2.52 5.47
N PRO A 11 -25.85 1.94 6.32
CA PRO A 11 -26.39 2.61 7.50
C PRO A 11 -25.34 3.03 8.54
N GLN A 12 -24.17 2.38 8.55
CA GLN A 12 -23.07 2.71 9.47
C GLN A 12 -22.14 3.82 8.97
N PHE A 13 -22.29 4.26 7.72
CA PHE A 13 -21.42 5.28 7.13
C PHE A 13 -22.23 6.52 6.75
N SER A 14 -21.58 7.68 6.83
CA SER A 14 -22.16 8.95 6.40
C SER A 14 -22.15 9.04 4.87
N GLY A 15 -23.21 8.54 4.22
CA GLY A 15 -23.44 8.75 2.79
C GLY A 15 -23.14 7.54 1.93
N LEU A 16 -22.58 7.77 0.74
CA LEU A 16 -22.24 6.72 -0.21
C LEU A 16 -20.89 6.12 0.16
N VAL A 17 -20.85 4.79 0.28
CA VAL A 17 -19.65 4.00 0.51
C VAL A 17 -19.30 3.29 -0.78
N HIS A 18 -18.04 3.39 -1.18
CA HIS A 18 -17.47 2.58 -2.24
C HIS A 18 -16.86 1.33 -1.62
N PHE A 19 -17.28 0.17 -2.10
CA PHE A 19 -16.71 -1.10 -1.67
C PHE A 19 -16.30 -1.94 -2.88
N GLN A 20 -15.36 -2.84 -2.63
CA GLN A 20 -14.91 -3.85 -3.58
C GLN A 20 -15.00 -5.21 -2.90
N ARG A 21 -15.48 -6.21 -3.63
CA ARG A 21 -15.43 -7.61 -3.21
C ARG A 21 -14.31 -8.30 -3.93
N GLU A 22 -13.54 -9.05 -3.16
CA GLU A 22 -12.43 -9.86 -3.66
C GLU A 22 -12.63 -11.32 -3.31
N PHE A 23 -12.07 -12.19 -4.16
CA PHE A 23 -12.05 -13.61 -3.86
C PHE A 23 -10.98 -13.90 -2.82
N ARG A 24 -11.37 -14.51 -1.70
CA ARG A 24 -10.43 -15.01 -0.71
C ARG A 24 -9.95 -16.40 -1.12
N PRO A 25 -8.64 -16.65 -1.22
CA PRO A 25 -8.13 -17.97 -1.57
C PRO A 25 -8.58 -19.01 -0.51
N PRO A 26 -8.83 -20.26 -0.92
CA PRO A 26 -9.24 -21.30 0.01
C PRO A 26 -8.08 -21.67 0.95
N GLY A 27 -8.44 -22.14 2.15
CA GLY A 27 -7.49 -22.58 3.17
C GLY A 27 -7.04 -21.45 4.08
N ASP A 28 -7.09 -21.71 5.39
CA ASP A 28 -6.90 -20.72 6.45
C ASP A 28 -5.63 -19.88 6.30
N GLU A 29 -4.48 -20.51 6.01
CA GLU A 29 -3.19 -19.82 5.89
C GLU A 29 -3.14 -18.88 4.68
N ALA A 30 -3.62 -19.32 3.51
CA ALA A 30 -3.64 -18.53 2.29
C ALA A 30 -4.67 -17.39 2.39
N SER A 31 -5.85 -17.70 2.94
CA SER A 31 -6.91 -16.75 3.26
C SER A 31 -6.40 -15.63 4.16
N THR A 32 -5.77 -15.99 5.27
CA THR A 32 -5.24 -15.04 6.25
C THR A 32 -4.10 -14.21 5.67
N ALA A 33 -3.19 -14.84 4.91
CA ALA A 33 -2.10 -14.11 4.25
C ALA A 33 -2.64 -13.06 3.25
N HIS A 34 -3.70 -13.40 2.51
CA HIS A 34 -4.36 -12.48 1.58
C HIS A 34 -4.97 -11.28 2.32
N THR A 35 -5.78 -11.54 3.35
CA THR A 35 -6.37 -10.48 4.18
C THR A 35 -5.30 -9.59 4.80
N VAL A 36 -4.27 -10.16 5.42
CA VAL A 36 -3.20 -9.39 6.07
C VAL A 36 -2.38 -8.57 5.06
N ALA A 37 -2.24 -9.03 3.82
CA ALA A 37 -1.59 -8.25 2.76
C ALA A 37 -2.39 -6.99 2.40
N LEU A 38 -3.72 -7.12 2.28
CA LEU A 38 -4.64 -5.99 2.09
C LEU A 38 -4.61 -5.03 3.29
N MET A 39 -4.67 -5.56 4.52
CA MET A 39 -4.53 -4.76 5.74
C MET A 39 -3.24 -3.94 5.73
N ALA A 40 -2.11 -4.59 5.39
CA ALA A 40 -0.81 -3.92 5.32
C ALA A 40 -0.79 -2.83 4.23
N GLN A 41 -1.42 -3.07 3.08
CA GLN A 41 -1.60 -2.06 2.06
C GLN A 41 -2.39 -0.85 2.56
N TYR A 42 -3.58 -1.05 3.11
CA TYR A 42 -4.41 0.04 3.61
C TYR A 42 -3.70 0.84 4.69
N VAL A 43 -3.00 0.17 5.61
CA VAL A 43 -2.21 0.84 6.64
C VAL A 43 -1.07 1.68 6.05
N ARG A 44 -0.34 1.19 5.04
CA ARG A 44 0.73 1.95 4.38
C ARG A 44 0.19 3.18 3.65
N GLU A 45 -0.97 3.05 3.00
CA GLU A 45 -1.63 4.15 2.30
C GLU A 45 -2.17 5.18 3.29
N ASP A 46 -2.94 4.73 4.27
CA ASP A 46 -3.71 5.59 5.17
C ASP A 46 -2.85 6.26 6.24
N SER A 47 -1.72 5.66 6.63
CA SER A 47 -0.77 6.30 7.54
C SER A 47 -0.20 7.63 6.99
N ARG A 48 -0.33 7.88 5.68
CA ARG A 48 0.05 9.15 5.04
C ARG A 48 -1.08 10.18 5.01
N SER A 49 -2.29 9.80 5.43
CA SER A 49 -3.45 10.70 5.46
C SER A 49 -3.30 11.77 6.54
N PRO A 50 -3.56 13.05 6.24
CA PRO A 50 -3.64 14.10 7.26
C PRO A 50 -4.70 13.81 8.33
N LEU A 51 -5.77 13.08 7.99
CA LEU A 51 -6.80 12.69 8.95
C LEU A 51 -6.23 11.73 10.00
N VAL A 52 -5.55 10.67 9.55
CA VAL A 52 -4.89 9.69 10.43
C VAL A 52 -3.81 10.38 11.26
N ARG A 53 -2.98 11.24 10.65
CA ARG A 53 -1.95 11.99 11.39
C ARG A 53 -2.54 12.87 12.49
N ARG A 54 -3.65 13.60 12.23
CA ARG A 54 -4.33 14.41 13.25
C ARG A 54 -4.87 13.54 14.39
N ALA A 55 -5.52 12.42 14.07
CA ALA A 55 -6.00 11.48 15.07
C ALA A 55 -4.86 10.93 15.94
N ALA A 56 -3.72 10.59 15.34
CA ALA A 56 -2.56 10.07 16.03
C ALA A 56 -1.92 11.11 16.97
N LEU A 57 -1.84 12.38 16.54
CA LEU A 57 -1.40 13.48 17.40
C LEU A 57 -2.36 13.73 18.57
N ALA A 58 -3.67 13.61 18.34
CA ALA A 58 -4.67 13.71 19.41
C ALA A 58 -4.54 12.55 20.41
N ALA A 59 -4.30 11.33 19.94
CA ALA A 59 -4.09 10.15 20.77
C ALA A 59 -2.82 10.25 21.63
N THR A 60 -1.79 10.93 21.12
CA THR A 60 -0.48 11.06 21.75
C THR A 60 -0.23 12.39 22.42
N HIS A 61 -1.24 13.27 22.50
CA HIS A 61 -1.10 14.57 23.15
C HIS A 61 -0.62 14.41 24.61
N GLY A 62 0.44 15.14 24.96
CA GLY A 62 1.08 15.10 26.29
C GLY A 62 1.86 13.83 26.61
N ARG A 63 2.18 12.97 25.62
CA ARG A 63 2.91 11.70 25.80
C ARG A 63 4.30 11.78 25.17
N PRO A 64 5.33 12.16 25.93
CA PRO A 64 6.65 12.44 25.39
C PRO A 64 7.44 11.18 24.99
N THR A 65 7.23 10.05 25.67
CA THR A 65 8.03 8.84 25.39
C THR A 65 7.35 7.92 24.37
N PRO A 66 8.12 7.14 23.60
CA PRO A 66 7.58 6.15 22.66
C PRO A 66 6.54 5.21 23.29
N ARG A 67 6.80 4.71 24.51
CA ARG A 67 5.89 3.80 25.20
C ARG A 67 4.59 4.48 25.62
N GLU A 68 4.65 5.72 26.09
CA GLU A 68 3.45 6.51 26.39
C GLU A 68 2.64 6.81 25.13
N GLN A 69 3.30 7.03 23.98
CA GLN A 69 2.62 7.23 22.70
C GLN A 69 1.84 5.99 22.25
N LEU A 70 2.46 4.80 22.34
CA LEU A 70 1.78 3.52 22.10
C LEU A 70 0.56 3.35 23.02
N ASP A 71 0.73 3.66 24.30
CA ASP A 71 -0.33 3.58 25.31
C ASP A 71 -1.46 4.59 25.04
N GLY A 72 -1.12 5.77 24.53
CA GLY A 72 -2.05 6.79 24.05
C GLY A 72 -2.89 6.29 22.88
N VAL A 73 -2.24 5.73 21.86
CA VAL A 73 -2.95 5.13 20.71
C VAL A 73 -3.85 3.99 21.15
N PHE A 74 -3.34 3.07 21.96
CA PHE A 74 -4.10 1.93 22.48
C PHE A 74 -5.41 2.39 23.16
N ARG A 75 -5.32 3.31 24.13
CA ARG A 75 -6.52 3.80 24.83
C ARG A 75 -7.43 4.62 23.92
N TRP A 76 -6.87 5.41 23.02
CA TRP A 76 -7.64 6.27 22.12
C TRP A 76 -8.50 5.45 21.16
N VAL A 77 -7.93 4.39 20.56
CA VAL A 77 -8.64 3.47 19.67
C VAL A 77 -9.71 2.71 20.44
N LYS A 78 -9.36 2.10 21.58
CA LYS A 78 -10.28 1.31 22.41
C LYS A 78 -11.47 2.13 22.94
N ALA A 79 -11.27 3.44 23.15
CA ALA A 79 -12.35 4.34 23.59
C ALA A 79 -13.26 4.84 22.46
N ARG A 80 -12.89 4.66 21.18
CA ARG A 80 -13.59 5.25 20.03
C ARG A 80 -14.20 4.25 19.08
N VAL A 81 -13.59 3.07 18.95
CA VAL A 81 -14.11 2.02 18.10
C VAL A 81 -14.89 1.03 18.97
N ARG A 82 -16.11 0.71 18.55
CA ARG A 82 -16.93 -0.33 19.19
C ARG A 82 -16.64 -1.66 18.50
N PHE A 83 -16.46 -2.71 19.30
CA PHE A 83 -16.35 -4.04 18.72
C PHE A 83 -17.68 -4.44 18.09
N GLN A 84 -17.65 -4.87 16.84
CA GLN A 84 -18.78 -5.39 16.09
C GLN A 84 -18.28 -6.44 15.10
N LEU A 85 -18.96 -7.58 15.03
CA LEU A 85 -18.63 -8.63 14.08
C LEU A 85 -18.91 -8.18 12.64
N ASP A 86 -18.05 -8.63 11.72
CA ASP A 86 -18.15 -8.35 10.29
C ASP A 86 -19.51 -8.69 9.70
N GLU A 87 -20.14 -9.78 10.14
CA GLU A 87 -21.46 -10.21 9.64
C GLU A 87 -22.52 -9.11 9.74
N ILE A 88 -22.44 -8.25 10.76
CA ILE A 88 -23.37 -7.14 10.97
C ILE A 88 -23.12 -6.03 9.96
N THR A 89 -21.86 -5.68 9.74
CA THR A 89 -21.47 -4.63 8.78
C THR A 89 -21.59 -5.12 7.34
N ALA A 90 -21.34 -6.40 7.08
CA ALA A 90 -21.38 -7.02 5.77
C ALA A 90 -22.80 -7.30 5.27
N ALA A 91 -23.81 -7.28 6.15
CA ALA A 91 -25.21 -7.56 5.81
C ALA A 91 -25.78 -6.71 4.65
N GLY A 92 -25.22 -5.53 4.41
CA GLY A 92 -25.62 -4.64 3.30
C GLY A 92 -24.81 -4.78 2.01
N VAL A 93 -23.73 -5.56 2.00
CA VAL A 93 -22.74 -5.61 0.89
C VAL A 93 -22.31 -7.01 0.46
N ALA A 94 -22.50 -8.02 1.31
CA ALA A 94 -22.12 -9.39 1.06
C ALA A 94 -23.34 -10.28 0.85
N ASP A 95 -23.23 -11.22 -0.09
CA ASP A 95 -24.30 -12.20 -0.36
C ASP A 95 -24.40 -13.24 0.79
N ASP A 96 -23.28 -13.52 1.46
CA ASP A 96 -23.19 -14.35 2.67
C ASP A 96 -22.39 -13.60 3.76
N PRO A 97 -23.05 -12.75 4.56
CA PRO A 97 -22.39 -11.93 5.58
C PRO A 97 -21.69 -12.74 6.66
N ALA A 98 -22.20 -13.92 7.02
CA ALA A 98 -21.65 -14.74 8.09
C ALA A 98 -20.28 -15.36 7.73
N SER A 99 -19.97 -15.46 6.43
CA SER A 99 -18.67 -15.92 5.95
C SER A 99 -17.79 -14.79 5.41
N ALA A 100 -18.26 -13.54 5.42
CA ALA A 100 -17.52 -12.40 4.92
C ALA A 100 -16.40 -11.98 5.87
N GLU A 101 -15.25 -11.62 5.30
CA GLU A 101 -14.22 -10.82 5.97
C GLU A 101 -14.36 -9.39 5.44
N LEU A 102 -14.48 -8.41 6.32
CA LEU A 102 -14.73 -7.04 5.95
C LEU A 102 -13.69 -6.08 6.53
N LEU A 103 -12.75 -5.68 5.68
CA LEU A 103 -11.79 -4.64 6.02
C LEU A 103 -12.40 -3.22 5.85
N ILE A 104 -12.52 -2.46 6.94
CA ILE A 104 -12.81 -1.02 6.89
C ILE A 104 -11.48 -0.27 6.97
N ARG A 105 -11.16 0.51 5.94
CA ARG A 105 -9.91 1.27 5.90
C ARG A 105 -9.79 2.21 7.12
N PRO A 106 -8.59 2.41 7.69
CA PRO A 106 -8.37 3.36 8.77
C PRO A 106 -8.94 4.77 8.53
N VAL A 107 -8.81 5.31 7.32
CA VAL A 107 -9.39 6.63 7.00
C VAL A 107 -10.91 6.63 7.06
N ASP A 108 -11.55 5.55 6.60
CA ASP A 108 -13.01 5.44 6.54
C ASP A 108 -13.58 5.22 7.93
N LEU A 109 -12.94 4.35 8.73
CA LEU A 109 -13.32 4.10 10.13
C LEU A 109 -13.27 5.38 10.98
N LEU A 110 -12.30 6.28 10.73
CA LEU A 110 -12.21 7.59 11.38
C LEU A 110 -13.33 8.57 10.99
N THR A 111 -14.04 8.33 9.89
CA THR A 111 -15.14 9.18 9.40
C THR A 111 -16.53 8.63 9.73
N MET A 112 -16.61 7.41 10.26
CA MET A 112 -17.87 6.83 10.70
C MET A 112 -18.49 7.66 11.84
N PRO A 113 -19.82 7.94 11.80
CA PRO A 113 -20.51 8.58 12.92
C PRO A 113 -20.37 7.82 14.24
N VAL A 114 -20.39 6.49 14.15
CA VAL A 114 -20.19 5.57 15.26
C VAL A 114 -19.18 4.52 14.78
N PRO A 115 -17.87 4.78 14.96
CA PRO A 115 -16.84 3.85 14.53
C PRO A 115 -17.05 2.48 15.18
N ALA A 116 -17.18 1.46 14.34
CA ALA A 116 -17.40 0.09 14.77
C ALA A 116 -16.76 -0.85 13.76
N GLY A 117 -16.21 -1.95 14.25
CA GLY A 117 -15.43 -2.90 13.46
C GLY A 117 -14.95 -4.06 14.33
N ASP A 118 -14.27 -5.01 13.72
CA ASP A 118 -13.83 -6.22 14.39
C ASP A 118 -12.32 -6.16 14.75
N CYS A 119 -11.67 -7.30 14.99
CA CYS A 119 -10.26 -7.33 15.34
C CYS A 119 -9.34 -6.72 14.27
N ASP A 120 -9.63 -6.91 12.99
CA ASP A 120 -8.78 -6.42 11.90
C ASP A 120 -8.85 -4.89 11.76
N ASP A 121 -10.03 -4.30 11.96
CA ASP A 121 -10.28 -2.87 11.88
C ASP A 121 -9.53 -2.12 12.98
N PHE A 122 -9.58 -2.66 14.21
CA PHE A 122 -8.82 -2.13 15.34
C PHE A 122 -7.30 -2.26 15.10
N ALA A 123 -6.86 -3.39 14.54
CA ALA A 123 -5.46 -3.60 14.21
C ALA A 123 -4.99 -2.60 13.14
N MET A 124 -5.72 -2.47 12.04
CA MET A 124 -5.41 -1.53 10.96
C MET A 124 -5.37 -0.09 11.47
N LEU A 125 -6.38 0.36 12.21
CA LEU A 125 -6.41 1.73 12.72
C LEU A 125 -5.23 2.01 13.66
N SER A 126 -4.98 1.14 14.63
CA SER A 126 -3.85 1.32 15.55
C SER A 126 -2.50 1.34 14.83
N ALA A 127 -2.30 0.45 13.85
CA ALA A 127 -1.08 0.42 13.04
C ALA A 127 -0.94 1.68 12.17
N ALA A 128 -2.01 2.16 11.53
CA ALA A 128 -1.97 3.36 10.71
C ALA A 128 -1.65 4.62 11.54
N LEU A 129 -2.27 4.77 12.72
CA LEU A 129 -1.97 5.87 13.64
C LEU A 129 -0.51 5.86 14.06
N LEU A 130 0.01 4.71 14.50
CA LEU A 130 1.40 4.56 14.92
C LEU A 130 2.39 4.81 13.78
N ARG A 131 2.14 4.26 12.60
CA ARG A 131 3.00 4.52 11.44
C ARG A 131 3.00 5.98 11.03
N SER A 132 1.87 6.69 11.17
CA SER A 132 1.81 8.13 10.90
C SER A 132 2.71 8.94 11.85
N LEU A 133 3.07 8.37 13.01
CA LEU A 133 4.01 8.93 13.99
C LEU A 133 5.45 8.42 13.81
N GLY A 134 5.70 7.50 12.87
CA GLY A 134 7.02 6.97 12.55
C GLY A 134 7.38 5.63 13.21
N PHE A 135 6.42 4.93 13.83
CA PHE A 135 6.67 3.62 14.42
C PHE A 135 6.71 2.50 13.37
N GLU A 136 7.62 1.55 13.54
CA GLU A 136 7.60 0.26 12.83
C GLU A 136 6.44 -0.58 13.40
N THR A 137 5.63 -1.19 12.54
CA THR A 137 4.46 -1.98 12.95
C THR A 137 4.39 -3.32 12.25
N ARG A 138 3.81 -4.30 12.93
CA ARG A 138 3.52 -5.65 12.42
C ARG A 138 2.11 -6.05 12.82
N PHE A 139 1.53 -7.02 12.13
CA PHE A 139 0.35 -7.73 12.61
C PHE A 139 0.75 -9.06 13.19
N ARG A 140 0.03 -9.52 14.21
CA ARG A 140 0.12 -10.89 14.70
C ARG A 140 -1.25 -11.53 14.62
N THR A 141 -1.34 -12.65 13.91
CA THR A 141 -2.53 -13.49 13.85
C THR A 141 -2.37 -14.66 14.80
N VAL A 142 -3.47 -15.05 15.45
CA VAL A 142 -3.48 -16.14 16.44
C VAL A 142 -4.72 -17.01 16.26
N ALA A 143 -4.53 -18.32 16.39
CA ALA A 143 -5.62 -19.25 16.67
C ALA A 143 -5.95 -19.15 18.17
N ALA A 144 -6.96 -18.34 18.50
CA ALA A 144 -7.35 -18.07 19.90
C ALA A 144 -8.37 -19.09 20.43
N SER A 145 -9.04 -19.82 19.54
CA SER A 145 -10.03 -20.83 19.92
C SER A 145 -9.40 -22.22 20.08
N ALA A 146 -9.58 -22.83 21.25
CA ALA A 146 -9.16 -24.21 21.50
C ALA A 146 -9.94 -25.25 20.67
N SER A 147 -11.13 -24.90 20.17
CA SER A 147 -11.90 -25.78 19.28
C SER A 147 -11.40 -25.74 17.83
N ALA A 148 -10.55 -24.79 17.47
CA ALA A 148 -9.99 -24.62 16.13
C ALA A 148 -8.52 -24.14 16.19
N PRO A 149 -7.59 -24.92 16.78
CA PRO A 149 -6.20 -24.51 16.99
C PRO A 149 -5.40 -24.32 15.68
N ASP A 150 -5.89 -24.89 14.58
CA ASP A 150 -5.28 -24.79 13.26
C ASP A 150 -5.88 -23.67 12.39
N SER A 151 -6.76 -22.84 12.96
CA SER A 151 -7.42 -21.73 12.26
C SER A 151 -7.19 -20.41 12.97
N TYR A 152 -6.72 -19.39 12.26
CA TYR A 152 -6.60 -18.06 12.85
C TYR A 152 -7.99 -17.51 13.15
N SER A 153 -8.14 -16.88 14.31
CA SER A 153 -9.43 -16.35 14.77
C SER A 153 -9.29 -14.97 15.39
N HIS A 154 -8.10 -14.39 15.34
CA HIS A 154 -7.80 -13.11 15.96
C HIS A 154 -6.56 -12.47 15.36
N VAL A 155 -6.53 -11.14 15.32
CA VAL A 155 -5.40 -10.35 14.85
C VAL A 155 -5.21 -9.09 15.72
N TYR A 156 -3.96 -8.69 15.93
CA TYR A 156 -3.63 -7.44 16.61
C TYR A 156 -2.31 -6.84 16.13
N THR A 157 -2.06 -5.59 16.50
CA THR A 157 -0.87 -4.84 16.11
C THR A 157 0.27 -5.05 17.08
N LEU A 158 1.49 -5.18 16.56
CA LEU A 158 2.74 -5.00 17.32
C LEU A 158 3.39 -3.71 16.84
N ALA A 159 3.97 -2.95 17.76
CA ALA A 159 4.72 -1.73 17.44
C ALA A 159 6.07 -1.71 18.15
N ARG A 160 7.09 -1.19 17.46
CA ARG A 160 8.44 -1.17 18.01
C ARG A 160 8.71 0.09 18.83
N ALA A 161 8.94 -0.05 20.12
CA ALA A 161 9.30 1.04 21.02
C ALA A 161 10.57 0.68 21.79
N ASN A 162 11.57 1.57 21.80
CA ASN A 162 12.86 1.37 22.48
C ASN A 162 13.55 0.03 22.13
N GLY A 163 13.40 -0.41 20.88
CA GLY A 163 13.99 -1.66 20.40
C GLY A 163 13.12 -2.91 20.61
N GLU A 164 12.08 -2.84 21.44
CA GLU A 164 11.19 -3.95 21.79
C GLU A 164 9.89 -3.92 20.99
N TRP A 165 9.32 -5.09 20.71
CA TRP A 165 7.99 -5.22 20.16
C TRP A 165 6.96 -5.23 21.28
N VAL A 166 6.04 -4.28 21.25
CA VAL A 166 4.95 -4.15 22.22
C VAL A 166 3.64 -4.44 21.51
N ALA A 167 2.80 -5.29 22.11
CA ALA A 167 1.48 -5.62 21.59
C ALA A 167 0.44 -4.52 21.88
N LEU A 168 -0.42 -4.27 20.89
CA LEU A 168 -1.56 -3.37 20.94
C LEU A 168 -2.82 -4.12 20.46
N ASP A 169 -3.33 -5.02 21.29
CA ASP A 169 -4.65 -5.60 21.07
C ASP A 169 -5.74 -4.60 21.53
N CYS A 170 -6.07 -3.67 20.65
CA CYS A 170 -7.05 -2.63 20.97
C CYS A 170 -8.49 -3.18 21.05
N SER A 171 -8.76 -4.34 20.44
CA SER A 171 -10.10 -4.95 20.40
C SER A 171 -10.42 -5.66 21.73
N HIS A 172 -9.59 -6.61 22.15
CA HIS A 172 -9.84 -7.48 23.30
C HIS A 172 -8.87 -7.22 24.47
N GLY A 173 -7.70 -6.64 24.22
CA GLY A 173 -6.67 -6.48 25.24
C GLY A 173 -7.07 -5.52 26.37
N PRO A 174 -6.81 -5.86 27.64
CA PRO A 174 -7.13 -5.02 28.79
C PRO A 174 -6.13 -3.86 28.99
N HIS A 175 -4.89 -3.99 28.52
CA HIS A 175 -3.86 -2.97 28.64
C HIS A 175 -2.80 -3.11 27.53
N LEU A 176 -2.00 -2.07 27.31
CA LEU A 176 -0.84 -2.11 26.42
C LEU A 176 0.09 -3.27 26.79
N GLY A 177 0.61 -3.96 25.77
CA GLY A 177 1.55 -5.08 25.93
C GLY A 177 0.89 -6.40 26.32
N TRP A 178 -0.43 -6.44 26.53
CA TRP A 178 -1.14 -7.70 26.66
C TRP A 178 -1.26 -8.40 25.31
N GLU A 179 -1.10 -9.72 25.32
CA GLU A 179 -1.34 -10.60 24.19
C GLU A 179 -2.33 -11.68 24.60
N VAL A 180 -3.24 -12.02 23.70
CA VAL A 180 -4.12 -13.18 23.90
C VAL A 180 -3.27 -14.46 23.97
N PRO A 181 -3.48 -15.34 24.96
CA PRO A 181 -2.84 -16.64 24.98
C PRO A 181 -3.24 -17.46 23.75
N PRO A 182 -2.29 -17.95 22.94
CA PRO A 182 -2.62 -18.76 21.79
C PRO A 182 -3.18 -20.12 22.22
N ALA A 183 -4.28 -20.54 21.61
CA ALA A 183 -4.77 -21.91 21.72
C ALA A 183 -4.12 -22.84 20.68
N GLY A 184 -3.54 -22.28 19.64
CA GLY A 184 -2.83 -23.01 18.60
C GLY A 184 -1.79 -22.16 17.87
N LYS A 185 -1.84 -22.16 16.54
CA LYS A 185 -0.80 -21.50 15.73
C LYS A 185 -0.82 -19.97 15.85
N THR A 186 0.35 -19.37 15.65
CA THR A 186 0.54 -17.91 15.64
C THR A 186 1.43 -17.54 14.47
N LYS A 187 1.24 -16.33 13.91
CA LYS A 187 2.13 -15.81 12.87
C LYS A 187 2.24 -14.30 12.94
N THR A 188 3.44 -13.79 12.68
CA THR A 188 3.73 -12.36 12.68
C THR A 188 4.04 -11.89 11.26
N TRP A 189 3.42 -10.80 10.84
CA TRP A 189 3.43 -10.27 9.48
C TRP A 189 3.94 -8.83 9.50
N SER A 190 5.04 -8.53 8.80
CA SER A 190 5.57 -7.16 8.76
C SER A 190 4.76 -6.29 7.81
N VAL A 191 4.32 -5.11 8.26
CA VAL A 191 3.58 -4.18 7.41
C VAL A 191 4.45 -3.68 6.24
N ASP A 192 5.78 -3.64 6.38
CA ASP A 192 6.65 -3.14 5.31
C ASP A 192 6.97 -4.19 4.24
N THR A 193 7.00 -5.48 4.59
CA THR A 193 7.38 -6.54 3.65
C THR A 193 6.18 -7.31 3.08
N MET A 194 4.99 -7.14 3.67
CA MET A 194 3.77 -7.75 3.14
C MET A 194 3.31 -7.01 1.90
N HIS A 195 3.65 -7.55 0.74
CA HIS A 195 3.05 -7.19 -0.53
C HIS A 195 1.93 -8.18 -0.85
N GLU A 196 0.93 -7.78 -1.65
CA GLU A 196 -0.11 -8.67 -2.23
C GLU A 196 0.47 -9.79 -3.11
N SER A 197 1.80 -9.94 -3.15
CA SER A 197 2.55 -10.90 -3.93
C SER A 197 3.71 -11.45 -3.09
N GLY A 198 3.60 -12.69 -2.59
CA GLY A 198 4.80 -13.50 -2.29
C GLY A 198 4.94 -14.13 -0.91
N GLY A 199 3.85 -14.41 -0.18
CA GLY A 199 3.92 -15.14 1.10
C GLY A 199 3.98 -16.67 1.00
N LEU A 200 3.87 -17.25 -0.21
CA LEU A 200 4.00 -18.68 -0.46
C LEU A 200 4.94 -18.87 -1.64
N GLY A 201 6.03 -19.61 -1.44
CA GLY A 201 6.97 -19.94 -2.49
C GLY A 201 6.25 -20.51 -3.72
N ALA A 202 6.70 -20.06 -4.90
CA ALA A 202 6.40 -20.63 -6.22
C ALA A 202 5.03 -20.35 -6.88
N ILE A 203 4.29 -19.30 -6.50
CA ILE A 203 3.22 -18.78 -7.38
C ILE A 203 3.42 -17.28 -7.63
N ASP A 204 3.79 -16.93 -8.87
CA ASP A 204 3.92 -15.55 -9.35
C ASP A 204 2.55 -14.95 -9.66
N TRP A 205 1.87 -14.52 -8.59
CA TRP A 205 0.66 -13.70 -8.67
C TRP A 205 0.90 -12.32 -9.31
N GLY A 206 2.17 -11.90 -9.42
CA GLY A 206 2.57 -10.68 -10.10
C GLY A 206 2.22 -10.69 -11.59
N SER A 207 2.20 -11.86 -12.24
CA SER A 207 1.75 -12.02 -13.63
C SER A 207 0.23 -11.82 -13.80
N ILE A 208 -0.57 -12.17 -12.78
CA ILE A 208 -2.03 -12.03 -12.79
C ILE A 208 -2.44 -10.60 -12.39
N LEU A 209 -1.77 -10.00 -11.40
CA LEU A 209 -1.97 -8.60 -11.00
C LEU A 209 -1.51 -7.60 -12.06
N LYS A 210 -0.49 -7.91 -12.88
CA LYS A 210 -0.08 -7.02 -14.00
C LYS A 210 -1.24 -6.74 -14.96
N SER A 211 -2.11 -7.73 -15.19
CA SER A 211 -3.30 -7.57 -16.02
C SER A 211 -4.33 -6.59 -15.43
N GLY A 212 -4.34 -6.38 -14.11
CA GLY A 212 -5.20 -5.40 -13.41
C GLY A 212 -4.53 -4.05 -13.15
N ILE A 213 -3.21 -4.03 -12.89
CA ILE A 213 -2.42 -2.81 -12.70
C ILE A 213 -2.30 -2.03 -14.00
N ASP A 214 -2.26 -2.68 -15.17
CA ASP A 214 -2.27 -1.97 -16.45
C ASP A 214 -3.59 -1.19 -16.66
N ALA A 215 -4.71 -1.66 -16.10
CA ALA A 215 -5.98 -0.93 -16.11
C ALA A 215 -6.00 0.24 -15.09
N GLY A 216 -5.53 0.00 -13.86
CA GLY A 216 -5.46 1.01 -12.79
C GLY A 216 -4.44 2.12 -13.04
N ALA A 217 -3.26 1.78 -13.57
CA ALA A 217 -2.22 2.74 -13.95
C ALA A 217 -2.64 3.60 -15.15
N THR A 218 -3.46 3.08 -16.07
CA THR A 218 -4.03 3.86 -17.19
C THR A 218 -5.09 4.86 -16.71
N ILE A 219 -5.89 4.50 -15.71
CA ILE A 219 -6.88 5.40 -15.09
C ILE A 219 -6.20 6.48 -14.21
N ALA A 220 -5.14 6.12 -13.49
CA ALA A 220 -4.34 7.09 -12.73
C ALA A 220 -3.49 8.02 -13.63
N LYS A 221 -2.88 7.51 -14.72
CA LYS A 221 -2.18 8.33 -15.72
C LYS A 221 -3.12 9.28 -16.47
N SER A 222 -4.34 8.85 -16.78
CA SER A 222 -5.31 9.70 -17.49
C SER A 222 -5.93 10.80 -16.63
N ARG A 223 -5.99 10.63 -15.30
CA ARG A 223 -6.51 11.67 -14.38
C ARG A 223 -5.45 12.59 -13.75
N TRP A 224 -4.22 12.13 -13.53
CA TRP A 224 -3.22 12.88 -12.76
C TRP A 224 -1.80 12.86 -13.34
N GLY A 225 -1.60 12.24 -14.51
CA GLY A 225 -0.27 11.98 -15.09
C GLY A 225 0.08 12.78 -16.35
N GLN A 226 -0.73 13.75 -16.77
CA GLN A 226 -0.41 14.60 -17.92
C GLN A 226 0.27 15.88 -17.41
N PRO A 227 1.60 16.05 -17.56
CA PRO A 227 2.22 17.32 -17.26
C PRO A 227 1.71 18.41 -18.23
N PRO A 228 1.71 19.69 -17.85
CA PRO A 228 1.27 20.77 -18.74
C PRO A 228 2.00 20.76 -20.08
N ALA A 229 1.34 21.24 -21.14
CA ALA A 229 1.90 21.29 -22.49
C ALA A 229 3.30 21.95 -22.49
N GLY A 230 4.27 21.30 -23.14
CA GLY A 230 5.67 21.76 -23.20
C GLY A 230 6.60 21.19 -22.11
N THR A 231 6.14 20.22 -21.32
CA THR A 231 6.98 19.50 -20.35
C THR A 231 7.52 18.21 -20.96
N TYR A 232 8.83 18.04 -20.95
CA TYR A 232 9.50 16.85 -21.49
C TYR A 232 10.25 16.13 -20.37
N GLN A 233 10.11 14.80 -20.32
CA GLN A 233 10.83 13.93 -19.40
C GLN A 233 11.93 13.20 -20.18
N GLN A 234 13.18 13.34 -19.75
CA GLN A 234 14.28 12.56 -20.29
C GLN A 234 14.44 11.30 -19.42
N ASP A 235 14.30 10.12 -20.02
CA ASP A 235 14.38 8.86 -19.29
C ASP A 235 15.81 8.59 -18.82
N GLY A 236 15.95 8.32 -17.52
CA GLY A 236 17.22 7.99 -16.86
C GLY A 236 17.35 8.61 -15.47
N ASP A 237 17.04 9.91 -15.30
CA ASP A 237 17.45 10.67 -14.10
C ASP A 237 16.34 11.45 -13.37
N ARG A 238 15.05 11.29 -13.70
CA ARG A 238 13.90 11.97 -13.03
C ARG A 238 14.04 13.51 -12.95
N ILE A 239 14.71 14.15 -13.91
CA ILE A 239 14.77 15.61 -14.01
C ILE A 239 13.70 16.09 -14.99
N LEU A 240 12.88 17.06 -14.56
CA LEU A 240 11.80 17.66 -15.36
C LEU A 240 12.27 19.02 -15.92
N TYR A 241 12.17 19.19 -17.24
CA TYR A 241 12.48 20.46 -17.91
C TYR A 241 11.20 21.17 -18.33
N ARG A 242 11.16 22.49 -18.11
CA ARG A 242 10.09 23.37 -18.57
C ARG A 242 10.67 24.40 -19.53
N ALA A 243 10.24 24.38 -20.79
CA ALA A 243 10.60 25.42 -21.73
C ALA A 243 9.84 26.73 -21.40
N PRO A 244 10.46 27.91 -21.51
CA PRO A 244 9.78 29.19 -21.38
C PRO A 244 8.70 29.34 -22.47
N GLU A 245 7.63 30.08 -22.15
CA GLU A 245 6.53 30.35 -23.07
C GLU A 245 7.02 31.00 -24.38
N GLY A 246 6.70 30.40 -25.53
CA GLY A 246 7.05 30.91 -26.87
C GLY A 246 8.16 30.18 -27.62
N SER A 247 8.73 29.10 -27.08
CA SER A 247 9.76 28.31 -27.79
C SER A 247 9.17 27.36 -28.85
N ASN A 248 9.75 27.34 -30.07
CA ASN A 248 9.38 26.38 -31.12
C ASN A 248 9.73 24.93 -30.74
N GLN A 249 8.86 23.98 -31.09
CA GLN A 249 8.86 22.55 -30.66
C GLN A 249 10.07 21.69 -31.11
N LEU A 250 11.17 22.27 -31.60
CA LEU A 250 12.34 21.53 -32.10
C LEU A 250 13.68 21.98 -31.51
N ALA A 251 13.70 22.77 -30.43
CA ALA A 251 14.93 23.13 -29.73
C ALA A 251 15.16 22.21 -28.51
N PHE A 252 16.02 21.20 -28.67
CA PHE A 252 16.56 20.43 -27.54
C PHE A 252 17.81 21.12 -26.95
N PRO A 253 17.99 21.14 -25.61
CA PRO A 253 19.23 21.57 -25.00
C PRO A 253 20.24 20.41 -25.04
N GLY A 254 21.37 20.58 -25.75
CA GLY A 254 22.52 19.68 -25.63
C GLY A 254 23.25 19.28 -26.92
N ILE A 255 22.67 19.48 -28.10
CA ILE A 255 23.40 19.37 -29.37
C ILE A 255 23.04 20.60 -30.21
N GLY A 256 23.96 21.55 -30.29
CA GLY A 256 23.84 22.69 -31.18
C GLY A 256 24.01 22.24 -32.63
N VAL A 257 22.90 22.08 -33.35
CA VAL A 257 22.89 22.25 -34.81
C VAL A 257 21.92 23.38 -35.10
N ASN A 258 22.49 24.57 -35.25
CA ASN A 258 21.78 25.76 -35.67
C ASN A 258 21.68 25.70 -37.20
N VAL A 259 20.53 25.34 -37.74
CA VAL A 259 20.22 25.57 -39.16
C VAL A 259 19.20 26.69 -39.23
N GLY A 260 19.72 27.92 -39.28
CA GLY A 260 18.97 29.11 -39.62
C GLY A 260 18.72 29.20 -41.14
N PRO A 261 17.66 29.89 -41.58
CA PRO A 261 17.30 29.98 -42.98
C PRO A 261 18.08 31.12 -43.66
N GLY A 262 18.84 30.80 -44.71
CA GLY A 262 19.33 31.78 -45.69
C GLY A 262 20.81 31.64 -46.04
N GLY A 263 21.09 31.43 -47.32
CA GLY A 263 22.43 31.58 -47.93
C GLY A 263 23.09 30.26 -48.31
N GLY A 264 23.22 30.01 -49.61
CA GLY A 264 23.77 28.77 -50.16
C GLY A 264 25.28 28.59 -49.97
N GLY A 265 25.73 27.35 -50.20
CA GLY A 265 27.14 27.01 -50.39
C GLY A 265 27.59 25.71 -49.73
N SER A 266 27.63 24.64 -50.54
CA SER A 266 28.67 23.60 -50.58
C SER A 266 28.80 22.51 -49.49
N ALA A 267 28.89 21.28 -50.01
CA ALA A 267 29.20 19.99 -49.39
C ALA A 267 30.58 19.91 -48.69
N LEU A 268 30.71 18.97 -47.74
CA LEU A 268 31.70 17.85 -47.68
C LEU A 268 32.08 17.43 -46.24
N LEU A 269 32.27 16.09 -46.07
CA LEU A 269 33.20 15.37 -45.16
C LEU A 269 32.80 15.26 -43.65
N LEU A 270 32.85 14.12 -42.95
CA LEU A 270 33.65 12.89 -43.05
C LEU A 270 32.95 11.66 -42.41
N LEU A 271 33.13 10.52 -43.08
CA LEU A 271 32.94 9.15 -42.61
C LEU A 271 34.06 8.73 -41.63
N GLY A 272 33.77 7.80 -40.71
CA GLY A 272 34.71 6.73 -40.37
C GLY A 272 34.97 6.40 -38.89
N GLY A 273 34.69 5.14 -38.53
CA GLY A 273 35.29 4.42 -37.39
C GLY A 273 34.35 4.21 -36.20
N ALA A 274 34.01 3.02 -35.74
CA ALA A 274 34.56 1.70 -36.00
C ALA A 274 33.48 0.62 -35.71
N ALA A 275 32.83 0.15 -36.76
CA ALA A 275 32.23 -1.18 -36.83
C ALA A 275 33.11 -1.99 -37.78
N LEU A 276 34.31 -2.39 -37.31
CA LEU A 276 35.19 -3.29 -38.05
C LEU A 276 36.18 -4.00 -37.13
N LEU A 277 35.67 -4.73 -36.13
CA LEU A 277 36.50 -5.64 -35.30
C LEU A 277 36.15 -7.12 -35.51
N VAL A 278 35.43 -7.45 -36.60
CA VAL A 278 35.06 -8.83 -36.96
C VAL A 278 35.78 -9.32 -38.24
N LEU A 279 36.67 -8.51 -38.86
CA LEU A 279 37.31 -8.88 -40.13
C LEU A 279 38.85 -8.81 -40.15
N LEU A 280 39.53 -9.10 -39.03
CA LEU A 280 41.01 -9.20 -38.99
C LEU A 280 41.55 -10.40 -38.18
N ILE A 281 40.76 -11.48 -38.01
CA ILE A 281 41.27 -12.76 -37.46
C ILE A 281 41.50 -13.81 -38.57
N VAL A 282 41.26 -13.45 -39.83
CA VAL A 282 41.53 -14.35 -40.96
C VAL A 282 42.46 -13.62 -41.94
N LEU A 283 43.68 -14.17 -42.08
CA LEU A 283 44.67 -13.91 -43.15
C LEU A 283 45.76 -12.83 -42.92
N LYS A 284 46.54 -13.02 -41.87
CA LYS A 284 48.02 -13.00 -41.92
C LYS A 284 48.47 -14.11 -40.96
N GLY A 285 48.67 -15.37 -41.34
CA GLY A 285 49.37 -15.84 -42.53
C GLY A 285 50.84 -16.01 -42.20
N GLN A 286 51.20 -17.20 -41.72
CA GLN A 286 52.50 -17.84 -41.91
C GLN A 286 53.76 -17.08 -41.46
N ARG A 287 54.27 -17.44 -40.27
CA ARG A 287 55.48 -18.24 -40.14
C ARG A 287 55.28 -19.27 -39.03
#